data_AF-A0A848D9I0-F1
#
_entry.id   AF-A0A848D9I0-F1
#
_cell.length_a   1.000
_cell.length_b   1.000
_cell.length_c   1.000
_cell.angle_alpha   90.00
_cell.angle_beta   90.00
_cell.angle_gamma   90.00
#
_symmetry.space_group_name_H-M   'P 1'
#
loop_
_entity.id
_entity.type
_entity.pdbx_description
1 polymer ?
#
loop_
_entity_poly.entity_id
_entity_poly.type
_entity_poly.pdbx_seq_one_letter_code
_entity_poly.pdbx_strand_id
1 'polypeptide(L)' 'MELAVVGQSEFTLGFRLAGVKKVYDITDDNLIEIVQNTMHNPEVGIIV' A
#
# COMPACT_ATOMS: atom_id res chain seq x y z
N MET A 1 -6.97 -11.79 -4.91
CA MET A 1 -6.62 -11.65 -3.49
C MET A 1 -5.13 -11.38 -3.42
N GLU A 2 -4.77 -10.12 -3.26
CA GLU A 2 -3.40 -9.61 -3.37
C GLU A 2 -2.97 -8.92 -2.08
N LEU A 3 -1.65 -8.79 -1.90
CA LEU A 3 -1.03 -8.00 -0.85
C LEU A 3 -0.92 -6.54 -1.30
N ALA A 4 -1.42 -5.63 -0.48
CA ALA A 4 -1.17 -4.19 -0.61
C ALA A 4 -0.25 -3.71 0.52
N VAL A 5 0.69 -2.83 0.19
CA VAL A 5 1.62 -2.21 1.14
C VAL A 5 1.43 -0.71 1.09
N VAL A 6 1.14 -0.10 2.24
CA VAL A 6 0.90 1.34 2.38
C VAL A 6 1.88 1.91 3.40
N GLY A 7 2.81 2.76 2.97
CA GLY A 7 3.81 3.30 3.88
C GLY A 7 4.66 4.40 3.27
N GLN A 8 5.62 4.91 4.03
CA GLN A 8 6.60 5.87 3.51
C GLN A 8 7.52 5.21 2.47
N SER A 9 8.06 5.99 1.54
CA SER A 9 8.83 5.47 0.40
C SER A 9 10.04 4.61 0.79
N GLU A 10 10.68 4.90 1.92
CA GLU A 10 11.80 4.08 2.42
C GLU A 10 11.34 2.68 2.87
N PHE A 11 10.15 2.58 3.47
CA PHE A 11 9.55 1.31 3.88
C PHE A 11 9.09 0.49 2.67
N THR A 12 8.43 1.14 1.71
CA THR A 12 7.81 0.46 0.57
C THR A 12 8.81 -0.03 -0.48
N LEU A 13 10.04 0.52 -0.49
CA LEU A 13 11.08 0.19 -1.46
C LEU A 13 11.39 -1.31 -1.52
N GLY A 14 11.54 -1.95 -0.36
CA GLY A 14 11.84 -3.38 -0.29
C GLY A 14 10.75 -4.26 -0.91
N PHE A 15 9.48 -3.91 -0.69
CA PHE A 15 8.34 -4.62 -1.26
C PHE A 15 8.25 -4.46 -2.77
N ARG A 16 8.58 -3.27 -3.28
CA ARG A 16 8.67 -3.01 -4.73
C ARG A 16 9.75 -3.86 -5.38
N LEU A 17 10.93 -3.93 -4.77
CA LEU A 17 12.04 -4.78 -5.24
C LEU A 17 11.70 -6.28 -5.15
N ALA A 18 10.91 -6.69 -4.16
CA ALA A 18 10.41 -8.05 -4.01
C ALA A 18 9.27 -8.41 -4.99
N GLY A 19 8.81 -7.45 -5.82
CA GLY A 19 7.79 -7.69 -6.84
C GLY A 19 6.34 -7.59 -6.34
N VAL A 20 6.10 -6.96 -5.18
CA VAL A 20 4.73 -6.66 -4.74
C VAL A 20 4.11 -5.63 -5.68
N LYS A 21 2.90 -5.94 -6.17
CA LYS A 21 2.23 -5.13 -7.20
C LYS A 21 1.52 -3.90 -6.65
N LYS A 22 0.85 -4.04 -5.51
CA LYS A 22 0.06 -2.94 -4.90
C LYS A 22 0.87 -2.28 -3.80
N VAL A 23 1.66 -1.28 -4.18
CA VAL A 23 2.53 -0.53 -3.27
C VAL A 23 2.21 0.94 -3.38
N TYR A 24 1.83 1.55 -2.26
CA TYR A 24 1.35 2.93 -2.18
C TYR A 24 2.23 3.73 -1.22
N ASP A 25 2.79 4.82 -1.72
CA ASP A 25 3.53 5.76 -0.90
C ASP A 25 2.60 6.77 -0.26
N ILE A 26 2.78 6.98 1.04
CA ILE A 26 2.01 7.96 1.81
C ILE A 26 2.88 9.10 2.33
N THR A 27 2.25 10.24 2.49
CA THR A 27 2.66 11.38 3.32
C THR A 27 1.63 11.56 4.43
N ASP A 28 1.92 12.39 5.42
CA ASP A 28 1.01 12.63 6.54
C ASP A 28 -0.36 13.19 6.08
N ASP A 29 -0.36 13.94 4.98
CA ASP A 29 -1.56 14.58 4.44
C ASP A 29 -2.50 13.60 3.70
N ASN A 30 -1.96 12.53 3.12
CA ASN A 30 -2.73 11.63 2.25
C ASN A 30 -2.94 10.21 2.83
N LEU A 31 -2.40 9.95 4.02
CA LEU A 31 -2.45 8.63 4.67
C LEU A 31 -3.89 8.09 4.76
N ILE A 32 -4.82 8.91 5.26
CA ILE A 32 -6.20 8.48 5.49
C ILE A 32 -6.88 8.11 4.17
N GLU A 33 -6.71 8.96 3.15
CA GLU A 33 -7.31 8.76 1.83
C GLU A 33 -6.79 7.46 1.18
N ILE A 34 -5.47 7.25 1.20
CA ILE A 34 -4.84 6.08 0.57
C ILE A 34 -5.23 4.79 1.28
N VAL A 35 -5.27 4.78 2.62
CA VAL A 35 -5.72 3.62 3.39
C VAL A 35 -7.18 3.30 3.08
N GLN A 36 -8.07 4.29 3.05
CA GLN A 36 -9.48 4.08 2.71
C GLN A 36 -9.64 3.55 1.29
N ASN A 37 -8.93 4.11 0.32
CA ASN A 37 -8.98 3.63 -1.07
C ASN A 37 -8.48 2.18 -1.20
N THR A 38 -7.46 1.81 -0.42
CA THR A 38 -6.93 0.45 -0.40
C THR A 38 -7.91 -0.54 0.25
N MET A 39 -8.59 -0.14 1.34
CA MET A 39 -9.62 -0.97 1.99
C MET A 39 -10.85 -1.20 1.11
N HIS A 40 -11.24 -0.24 0.27
CA HIS A 40 -12.35 -0.40 -0.66
C HIS A 40 -12.00 -1.24 -1.90
N ASN A 41 -10.73 -1.65 -2.06
CA ASN A 41 -10.32 -2.46 -3.20
C ASN A 41 -10.66 -3.94 -2.96
N PRO A 42 -11.59 -4.55 -3.72
CA PRO A 42 -12.02 -5.93 -3.50
C PRO A 42 -10.96 -6.97 -3.84
N GLU A 43 -9.88 -6.58 -4.54
CA GLU A 43 -8.79 -7.48 -4.88
C GLU A 43 -7.77 -7.60 -3.74
N VAL A 44 -7.75 -6.65 -2.80
CA VAL A 44 -6.81 -6.60 -1.67
C VAL A 44 -7.33 -7.51 -0.56
N GLY A 45 -6.52 -8.51 -0.20
CA GLY A 45 -6.83 -9.42 0.92
C GLY A 45 -6.02 -9.14 2.18
N ILE A 46 -4.84 -8.52 2.04
CA ILE A 46 -3.92 -8.21 3.13
C ILE A 46 -3.38 -6.80 2.90
N ILE A 47 -3.41 -5.97 3.94
CA ILE A 47 -2.80 -4.63 3.97
C ILE A 47 -1.70 -4.65 5.02
N VAL A 48 -0.51 -4.20 4.64
CA VAL A 48 0.68 -4.03 5.49
C VAL A 48 1.09 -2.57 5.51
#